data_AF-A0A822H0G0-F1
#
_entry.id   AF-A0A822H0G0-F1
#
_cell.length_a   1.000
_cell.length_b   1.000
_cell.length_c   1.000
_cell.angle_alpha   90.00
_cell.angle_beta   90.00
_cell.angle_gamma   90.00
#
_symmetry.space_group_name_H-M   'P 1'
#
loop_
_entity.id
_entity.type
_entity.pdbx_description
1 polymer ?
#
loop_
_entity_poly.entity_id
_entity_poly.type
_entity_poly.pdbx_seq_one_letter_code
_entity_poly.pdbx_strand_id
1 'polypeptide(L)'
;MIEKFSIPQIDKNRLQKQVDMGVLYQKHDYSQHCQEHATCSYHCINFALSDSIVKEFQSPCHVQHTERCPERDNILCTLAEIEYHITNVIDSEYRQEFSYDFHNASESIVELFRHVLRGVCQNNEKTKIIKNLSSDSTFAIFDWGQKIIPQRYREPQREYY
;
A
#
# COMPACT_ATOMS: atom_id res chain seq x y z
N MET A 1 10.97 22.41 -6.53
CA MET A 1 9.59 22.11 -6.08
C MET A 1 9.31 22.69 -4.68
N ILE A 2 10.17 22.44 -3.68
CA ILE A 2 9.96 22.83 -2.26
C ILE A 2 10.16 24.33 -1.97
N GLU A 3 10.88 25.09 -2.80
CA GLU A 3 11.17 26.52 -2.57
C GLU A 3 9.95 27.44 -2.73
N LYS A 4 8.90 27.00 -3.43
CA LYS A 4 7.68 27.78 -3.70
C LYS A 4 6.61 27.66 -2.61
N PHE A 5 6.83 26.80 -1.62
CA PHE A 5 5.94 26.65 -0.48
C PHE A 5 6.39 27.56 0.66
N SER A 6 5.49 28.41 1.14
CA SER A 6 5.63 29.23 2.36
C SER A 6 5.57 28.38 3.65
N ILE A 7 6.22 27.22 3.64
CA ILE A 7 6.34 26.33 4.80
C ILE A 7 7.68 26.66 5.48
N PRO A 8 7.73 26.86 6.80
CA PRO A 8 8.98 27.03 7.53
C PRO A 8 9.95 25.88 7.23
N GLN A 9 11.24 26.18 7.10
CA GLN A 9 12.25 25.15 6.76
C GLN A 9 12.29 23.99 7.77
N ILE A 10 11.95 24.27 9.03
CA ILE A 10 11.85 23.29 10.10
C ILE A 10 10.74 22.27 9.80
N ASP A 11 9.57 22.73 9.34
CA ASP A 11 8.44 21.87 8.99
C ASP A 11 8.73 21.05 7.74
N LYS A 12 9.42 21.62 6.74
CA LYS A 12 9.89 20.88 5.56
C LYS A 12 10.78 19.70 5.96
N ASN A 13 11.75 19.94 6.84
CA ASN A 13 12.67 18.90 7.32
C ASN A 13 11.94 17.82 8.15
N ARG A 14 10.94 18.22 8.96
CA ARG A 14 10.12 17.28 9.73
C ARG A 14 9.28 16.40 8.81
N LEU A 15 8.56 17.01 7.87
CA LEU A 15 7.71 16.29 6.90
C LEU A 15 8.53 15.31 6.07
N GLN A 16 9.71 15.72 5.59
CA GLN A 16 10.61 14.82 4.86
C GLN A 16 10.99 13.60 5.70
N LYS A 17 11.39 13.80 6.97
CA LYS A 17 11.70 12.70 7.87
C LYS A 17 10.51 11.77 8.10
N GLN A 18 9.30 12.32 8.24
CA GLN A 18 8.10 11.51 8.42
C GLN A 18 7.80 10.65 7.18
N VAL A 19 7.98 11.21 5.99
CA VAL A 19 7.88 10.45 4.73
C VAL A 19 8.92 9.34 4.68
N ASP A 20 10.18 9.65 5.00
CA ASP A 20 11.28 8.66 4.99
C ASP A 20 10.99 7.50 5.96
N MET A 21 10.49 7.81 7.17
CA MET A 21 10.06 6.81 8.14
C MET A 21 8.88 5.97 7.62
N GLY A 22 7.92 6.59 6.93
CA GLY A 22 6.81 5.89 6.31
C GLY A 22 7.27 4.91 5.22
N VAL A 23 8.24 5.32 4.40
CA VAL A 23 8.85 4.47 3.37
C VAL A 23 9.57 3.28 4.00
N LEU A 24 10.33 3.49 5.08
CA LEU A 24 11.02 2.42 5.80
C LEU A 24 10.03 1.42 6.41
N TYR A 25 9.01 1.93 7.10
CA TYR A 25 7.95 1.11 7.68
C TYR A 25 7.30 0.21 6.63
N GLN A 26 6.93 0.80 5.48
CA GLN A 26 6.28 0.07 4.40
C GLN A 26 7.16 -1.03 3.80
N LYS A 27 8.47 -0.81 3.71
CA LYS A 27 9.44 -1.76 3.14
C LYS A 27 9.80 -2.91 4.07
N HIS A 28 9.91 -2.66 5.37
CA HIS A 28 10.54 -3.61 6.29
C HIS A 28 9.57 -4.23 7.31
N ASP A 29 8.60 -3.45 7.77
CA ASP A 29 7.84 -3.80 8.97
C ASP A 29 6.38 -4.13 8.66
N TYR A 30 5.76 -3.43 7.70
CA TYR A 30 4.33 -3.56 7.42
C TYR A 30 3.92 -5.02 7.14
N SER A 31 4.70 -5.76 6.36
CA SER A 31 4.40 -7.17 6.07
C SER A 31 4.39 -8.07 7.31
N GLN A 32 5.19 -7.74 8.33
CA GLN A 32 5.30 -8.52 9.56
C GLN A 32 4.09 -8.29 10.48
N HIS A 33 3.47 -7.11 10.38
CA HIS A 33 2.26 -6.79 11.14
C HIS A 33 1.01 -7.45 10.54
N CYS A 34 1.04 -7.79 9.24
CA CYS A 34 -0.10 -8.34 8.52
C CYS A 34 -0.43 -9.78 8.94
N GLN A 35 -1.69 -10.03 9.34
CA GLN A 35 -2.16 -11.34 9.80
C GLN A 35 -3.63 -11.57 9.42
N GLU A 36 -4.08 -12.83 9.35
CA GLU A 36 -5.46 -13.20 8.96
C GLU A 36 -6.53 -12.56 9.85
N HIS A 37 -6.23 -12.44 11.14
CA HIS A 37 -7.16 -11.98 12.17
C HIS A 37 -6.50 -10.93 13.08
N ALA A 38 -5.85 -9.93 12.48
CA ALA A 38 -5.23 -8.86 13.24
C ALA A 38 -6.29 -7.96 13.90
N THR A 39 -5.96 -7.45 15.09
CA THR A 39 -6.72 -6.47 15.86
C THR A 39 -6.64 -5.06 15.29
N CYS A 40 -5.70 -4.79 14.38
CA CYS A 40 -5.66 -3.56 13.60
C CYS A 40 -6.30 -3.80 12.22
N SER A 41 -7.25 -2.94 11.83
CA SER A 41 -7.97 -3.06 10.55
C SER A 41 -7.05 -2.97 9.33
N TYR A 42 -5.95 -2.21 9.41
CA TYR A 42 -4.99 -2.06 8.32
C TYR A 42 -4.04 -3.25 8.15
N HIS A 43 -3.98 -4.13 9.15
CA HIS A 43 -3.10 -5.30 9.16
C HIS A 43 -3.89 -6.61 9.00
N CYS A 44 -5.21 -6.57 9.19
CA CYS A 44 -6.06 -7.74 9.13
C CYS A 44 -6.34 -8.11 7.66
N ILE A 45 -5.74 -9.21 7.20
CA ILE A 45 -5.89 -9.69 5.81
C ILE A 45 -7.35 -9.98 5.49
N ASN A 46 -8.06 -10.69 6.37
CA ASN A 46 -9.45 -11.09 6.12
C ASN A 46 -10.40 -9.89 6.12
N PHE A 47 -10.08 -8.82 6.85
CA PHE A 47 -10.89 -7.60 6.83
C PHE A 47 -10.52 -6.71 5.64
N ALA A 48 -9.24 -6.38 5.48
CA ALA A 48 -8.79 -5.38 4.52
C ALA A 48 -8.76 -5.85 3.05
N LEU A 49 -8.76 -7.16 2.79
CA LEU A 49 -8.91 -7.72 1.43
C LEU A 49 -10.34 -8.17 1.11
N SER A 50 -11.28 -8.09 2.05
CA SER A 50 -12.67 -8.47 1.82
C SER A 50 -13.37 -7.48 0.89
N ASP A 51 -14.05 -7.97 -0.13
CA ASP A 51 -14.80 -7.12 -1.06
C ASP A 51 -16.13 -6.66 -0.42
N SER A 52 -16.42 -5.36 -0.42
CA SER A 52 -17.64 -4.83 0.21
C SER A 52 -18.92 -5.08 -0.60
N ILE A 53 -18.81 -5.50 -1.86
CA ILE A 53 -19.91 -5.58 -2.83
C ILE A 53 -20.13 -7.03 -3.29
N VAL A 54 -19.06 -7.71 -3.69
CA VAL A 54 -19.11 -9.05 -4.30
C VAL A 54 -19.01 -10.11 -3.20
N LYS A 55 -20.13 -10.76 -2.91
CA LYS A 55 -20.25 -11.74 -1.81
C LYS A 55 -19.28 -12.92 -1.94
N GLU A 56 -18.98 -13.33 -3.18
CA GLU A 56 -18.04 -14.41 -3.49
C GLU A 56 -16.59 -14.07 -3.16
N PHE A 57 -16.28 -12.76 -3.05
CA PHE A 57 -14.95 -12.25 -2.69
C PHE A 57 -14.92 -11.68 -1.26
N GLN A 58 -15.97 -11.95 -0.47
CA GLN A 58 -15.99 -11.59 0.94
C GLN A 58 -15.28 -12.64 1.78
N SER A 59 -14.40 -12.16 2.64
CA SER A 59 -13.78 -12.94 3.70
C SER A 59 -14.44 -12.56 5.04
N PRO A 60 -14.96 -13.55 5.81
CA PRO A 60 -15.51 -13.26 7.12
C PRO A 60 -14.40 -12.85 8.09
N CYS A 61 -14.62 -11.77 8.83
CA CYS A 61 -13.77 -11.37 9.94
C CYS A 61 -14.62 -11.03 11.17
N HIS A 62 -14.40 -11.75 12.27
CA HIS A 62 -15.12 -11.56 13.54
C HIS A 62 -14.31 -10.81 14.60
N VAL A 63 -13.10 -10.37 14.24
CA VAL A 63 -12.22 -9.61 15.14
C VAL A 63 -12.74 -8.19 15.29
N GLN A 64 -12.72 -7.68 16.52
CA GLN A 64 -12.95 -6.26 16.78
C GLN A 64 -11.66 -5.47 16.48
N HIS A 65 -11.71 -4.59 15.48
CA HIS A 65 -10.54 -3.84 15.05
C HIS A 65 -10.34 -2.55 15.85
N THR A 66 -9.98 -2.69 17.12
CA THR A 66 -9.84 -1.56 18.06
C THR A 66 -8.44 -0.96 18.07
N GLU A 67 -7.43 -1.70 17.60
CA GLU A 67 -6.05 -1.23 17.62
C GLU A 67 -5.75 -0.32 16.44
N ARG A 68 -4.99 0.74 16.72
CA ARG A 68 -4.46 1.64 15.71
C ARG A 68 -3.00 1.31 15.46
N CYS A 69 -2.56 1.49 14.22
CA CYS A 69 -1.16 1.39 13.85
C CYS A 69 -0.55 2.79 13.89
N PRO A 70 0.36 3.10 14.83
CA PRO A 70 0.95 4.43 14.95
C PRO A 70 1.68 4.87 13.68
N GLU A 71 2.35 3.95 12.99
CA GLU A 71 3.10 4.23 11.77
C GLU A 71 2.15 4.56 10.62
N ARG A 72 1.03 3.83 10.51
CA ARG A 72 0.00 4.11 9.52
C ARG A 72 -0.70 5.43 9.80
N ASP A 73 -1.04 5.70 11.06
CA ASP A 73 -1.62 6.98 11.48
C ASP A 73 -0.65 8.13 11.17
N ASN A 74 0.65 7.99 11.45
CA ASN A 74 1.67 8.98 11.13
C ASN A 74 1.72 9.27 9.61
N ILE A 75 1.71 8.24 8.76
CA ILE A 75 1.69 8.43 7.30
C ILE A 75 0.44 9.20 6.86
N LEU A 76 -0.75 8.83 7.37
CA LEU A 76 -2.00 9.49 7.01
C LEU A 76 -2.01 10.96 7.47
N CYS A 77 -1.54 11.24 8.69
CA CYS A 77 -1.41 12.60 9.20
C CYS A 77 -0.41 13.43 8.39
N THR A 78 0.73 12.85 8.01
CA THR A 78 1.73 13.52 7.15
C THR A 78 1.16 13.84 5.77
N LEU A 79 0.42 12.92 5.16
CA LEU A 79 -0.26 13.18 3.87
C LEU A 79 -1.28 14.30 3.99
N ALA A 80 -2.13 14.29 5.04
CA ALA A 80 -3.11 15.34 5.26
C ALA A 80 -2.46 16.72 5.48
N GLU A 81 -1.31 16.77 6.17
CA GLU A 81 -0.57 18.01 6.36
C GLU A 81 0.04 18.55 5.06
N ILE A 82 0.58 17.66 4.21
CA ILE A 82 1.07 18.04 2.88
C ILE A 82 -0.07 18.57 2.01
N GLU A 83 -1.22 17.87 2.01
CA GLU A 83 -2.41 18.29 1.27
C GLU A 83 -2.91 19.67 1.70
N TYR A 84 -2.92 19.93 3.01
CA TYR A 84 -3.26 21.24 3.57
C TYR A 84 -2.33 22.33 3.02
N HIS A 85 -1.02 22.09 2.98
CA HIS A 85 -0.09 23.07 2.43
C HIS A 85 -0.26 23.29 0.92
N ILE A 86 -0.55 22.24 0.16
CA ILE A 86 -0.84 22.34 -1.28
C ILE A 86 -2.10 23.17 -1.52
N THR A 87 -3.16 22.92 -0.75
CA THR A 87 -4.43 23.64 -0.89
C THR A 87 -4.29 25.14 -0.63
N ASN A 88 -3.36 25.53 0.23
CA ASN A 88 -3.08 26.93 0.58
C ASN A 88 -2.08 27.63 -0.37
N VAL A 89 -1.63 26.98 -1.44
CA VAL A 89 -0.81 27.64 -2.47
C VAL A 89 -1.65 28.70 -3.19
N ILE A 90 -1.12 29.94 -3.22
CA ILE A 90 -1.82 31.11 -3.77
C ILE A 90 -1.96 31.01 -5.30
N ASP A 91 -0.86 30.63 -5.96
CA ASP A 91 -0.81 30.46 -7.40
C ASP A 91 -1.64 29.25 -7.84
N SER A 92 -2.67 29.48 -8.66
CA SER A 92 -3.61 28.45 -9.07
C SER A 92 -2.99 27.39 -9.99
N GLU A 93 -2.03 27.77 -10.82
CA GLU A 93 -1.37 26.84 -11.75
C GLU A 93 -0.49 25.87 -10.97
N TYR A 94 0.36 26.39 -10.07
CA TYR A 94 1.17 25.55 -9.19
C TYR A 94 0.31 24.71 -8.24
N ARG A 95 -0.78 25.27 -7.70
CA ARG A 95 -1.69 24.51 -6.84
C ARG A 95 -2.26 23.30 -7.59
N GLN A 96 -2.72 23.50 -8.83
CA GLN A 96 -3.29 22.42 -9.63
C GLN A 96 -2.25 21.34 -9.95
N GLU A 97 -1.04 21.74 -10.35
CA GLU A 97 0.07 20.82 -10.61
C GLU A 97 0.41 20.00 -9.36
N PHE A 98 0.63 20.66 -8.21
CA PHE A 98 0.97 19.97 -6.97
C PHE A 98 -0.15 19.08 -6.45
N SER A 99 -1.41 19.50 -6.57
CA SER A 99 -2.56 18.66 -6.22
C SER A 99 -2.62 17.39 -7.06
N TYR A 100 -2.35 17.49 -8.36
CA TYR A 100 -2.32 16.32 -9.24
C TYR A 100 -1.21 15.34 -8.84
N ASP A 101 0.02 15.82 -8.68
CA ASP A 101 1.16 14.99 -8.29
C ASP A 101 0.95 14.34 -6.91
N PHE A 102 0.46 15.11 -5.94
CA PHE A 102 0.18 14.62 -4.59
C PHE A 102 -0.90 13.54 -4.60
N HIS A 103 -1.99 13.75 -5.34
CA HIS A 103 -3.06 12.78 -5.42
C HIS A 103 -2.55 11.44 -5.97
N ASN A 104 -1.86 11.47 -7.12
CA ASN A 104 -1.27 10.26 -7.73
C ASN A 104 -0.28 9.56 -6.78
N ALA A 105 0.57 10.31 -6.09
CA ALA A 105 1.55 9.76 -5.15
C ALA A 105 0.85 9.13 -3.92
N SER A 106 -0.16 9.80 -3.36
CA SER A 106 -0.91 9.32 -2.20
C SER A 106 -1.71 8.05 -2.51
N GLU A 107 -2.34 7.97 -3.68
CA GLU A 107 -3.01 6.76 -4.15
C GLU A 107 -2.01 5.61 -4.33
N SER A 108 -0.85 5.88 -4.93
CA SER A 108 0.21 4.89 -5.11
C SER A 108 0.72 4.33 -3.78
N ILE A 109 0.84 5.17 -2.74
CA ILE A 109 1.21 4.72 -1.38
C ILE A 109 0.16 3.75 -0.83
N VAL A 110 -1.13 4.07 -0.98
CA VAL A 110 -2.22 3.20 -0.51
C VAL A 110 -2.25 1.88 -1.29
N GLU A 111 -2.07 1.92 -2.59
CA GLU A 111 -1.98 0.72 -3.43
C GLU A 111 -0.79 -0.16 -3.07
N LEU A 112 0.34 0.43 -2.69
CA LEU A 112 1.51 -0.33 -2.25
C LEU A 112 1.23 -1.07 -0.93
N PHE A 113 0.51 -0.46 0.02
CA PHE A 113 0.05 -1.20 1.21
C PHE A 113 -0.86 -2.38 0.86
N ARG A 114 -1.84 -2.15 -0.03
CA ARG A 114 -2.71 -3.24 -0.51
C ARG A 114 -1.91 -4.34 -1.20
N HIS A 115 -0.91 -3.96 -2.01
CA HIS A 115 -0.01 -4.89 -2.68
C HIS A 115 0.76 -5.77 -1.69
N VAL A 116 1.38 -5.17 -0.67
CA VAL A 116 2.11 -5.93 0.35
C VAL A 116 1.17 -6.86 1.11
N LEU A 117 -0.02 -6.39 1.50
CA LEU A 117 -1.02 -7.21 2.19
C LEU A 117 -1.45 -8.43 1.36
N ARG A 118 -1.70 -8.24 0.06
CA ARG A 118 -1.97 -9.33 -0.90
C ARG A 118 -0.78 -10.29 -0.99
N GLY A 119 0.45 -9.77 -1.00
CA GLY A 119 1.68 -10.57 -1.00
C GLY A 119 1.80 -11.47 0.23
N VAL A 120 1.53 -10.94 1.43
CA VAL A 120 1.53 -11.73 2.68
C VAL A 120 0.45 -12.81 2.63
N CYS A 121 -0.77 -12.46 2.24
CA CYS A 121 -1.86 -13.43 2.07
C CYS A 121 -1.48 -14.57 1.12
N GLN A 122 -0.96 -14.23 -0.06
CA GLN A 122 -0.53 -15.23 -1.04
C GLN A 122 0.58 -16.13 -0.50
N ASN A 123 1.54 -15.58 0.26
CA ASN A 123 2.63 -16.36 0.84
C ASN A 123 2.14 -17.32 1.95
N ASN A 124 1.17 -16.88 2.76
CA ASN A 124 0.54 -17.72 3.77
C ASN A 124 -0.20 -18.90 3.12
N GLU A 125 -1.00 -18.63 2.08
CA GLU A 125 -1.71 -19.68 1.35
C GLU A 125 -0.77 -20.64 0.63
N LYS A 126 0.30 -20.15 -0.02
CA LYS A 126 1.36 -21.00 -0.59
C LYS A 126 1.95 -21.94 0.46
N THR A 127 2.26 -21.40 1.65
CA THR A 127 2.81 -22.18 2.75
C THR A 127 1.82 -23.25 3.24
N LYS A 128 0.53 -22.91 3.37
CA LYS A 128 -0.53 -23.86 3.73
C LYS A 128 -0.66 -24.98 2.71
N ILE A 129 -0.68 -24.64 1.41
CA ILE A 129 -0.77 -25.63 0.33
C ILE A 129 0.42 -26.58 0.40
N ILE A 130 1.66 -26.06 0.47
CA ILE A 130 2.88 -26.87 0.53
C ILE A 130 2.87 -27.81 1.74
N LYS A 131 2.45 -27.33 2.91
CA LYS A 131 2.36 -28.15 4.13
C LYS A 131 1.34 -29.29 4.03
N ASN A 132 0.31 -29.13 3.20
CA ASN A 132 -0.77 -30.08 3.04
C ASN A 132 -0.64 -30.94 1.76
N LEU A 133 0.50 -30.88 1.06
CA LEU A 133 0.73 -31.74 -0.10
C LEU A 133 0.84 -33.21 0.31
N SER A 134 0.06 -34.07 -0.33
CA SER A 134 0.24 -35.51 -0.29
C SER A 134 1.42 -35.94 -1.17
N SER A 135 1.95 -37.15 -0.93
CA SER A 135 3.11 -37.70 -1.65
C SER A 135 2.90 -37.88 -3.15
N ASP A 136 1.65 -37.92 -3.61
CA ASP A 136 1.22 -38.05 -5.00
C ASP A 136 0.74 -36.72 -5.62
N SER A 137 0.87 -35.62 -4.88
CA SER A 137 0.45 -34.28 -5.33
C SER A 137 1.65 -33.37 -5.62
N THR A 138 1.43 -32.32 -6.42
CA THR A 138 2.43 -31.29 -6.71
C THR A 138 1.77 -29.93 -6.72
N PHE A 139 2.48 -28.92 -6.20
CA PHE A 139 2.05 -27.54 -6.26
C PHE A 139 2.65 -26.85 -7.49
N ALA A 140 1.79 -26.29 -8.33
CA ALA A 140 2.18 -25.52 -9.50
C ALA A 140 1.79 -24.04 -9.32
N ILE A 141 2.74 -23.14 -9.51
CA ILE A 141 2.49 -21.69 -9.60
C ILE A 141 2.56 -21.29 -11.08
N PHE A 142 1.54 -20.57 -11.52
CA PHE A 142 1.53 -19.97 -12.85
C PHE A 142 1.66 -18.46 -12.73
N ASP A 143 2.74 -17.90 -13.27
CA ASP A 143 2.87 -16.46 -13.46
C ASP A 143 2.12 -16.05 -14.73
N TRP A 144 0.91 -15.53 -14.55
CA TRP A 144 0.09 -14.99 -15.64
C TRP A 144 0.40 -13.52 -15.92
N GLY A 145 1.05 -12.79 -14.99
CA GLY A 145 1.40 -11.39 -15.16
C GLY A 145 2.36 -11.19 -16.32
N GLN A 146 3.40 -12.03 -16.39
CA GLN A 146 4.35 -12.02 -17.51
C GLN A 146 3.77 -12.43 -18.86
N LYS A 147 2.58 -13.03 -18.90
CA LYS A 147 1.90 -13.38 -20.16
C LYS A 147 0.92 -12.30 -20.61
N ILE A 148 0.28 -11.60 -19.69
CA ILE A 148 -0.78 -10.62 -19.97
C ILE A 148 -0.21 -9.19 -20.12
N ILE A 149 0.75 -8.79 -19.29
CA ILE A 149 1.34 -7.44 -19.32
C ILE A 149 2.01 -7.14 -20.67
N PRO A 150 2.84 -8.04 -21.25
CA PRO A 150 3.42 -7.82 -22.57
C PRO A 150 2.39 -7.81 -23.70
N GLN A 151 1.27 -8.53 -23.56
CA GLN A 151 0.20 -8.50 -24.55
C GLN A 151 -0.54 -7.16 -24.55
N ARG A 152 -0.65 -6.51 -23.39
CA ARG A 152 -1.34 -5.22 -23.23
C ARG A 152 -0.47 -4.02 -23.59
N TYR A 153 0.82 -4.05 -23.26
CA TYR A 153 1.74 -2.91 -23.44
C TYR A 153 2.78 -3.11 -24.54
N ARG A 154 2.87 -4.30 -25.16
CA ARG A 154 3.84 -4.67 -26.22
C ARG A 154 5.31 -4.45 -25.85
N GLU A 155 5.67 -4.39 -24.57
CA GLU A 155 7.08 -4.23 -24.21
C GLU A 155 7.74 -5.62 -24.17
N PRO A 156 8.96 -5.77 -24.72
CA PRO A 156 9.70 -7.02 -24.68
C PRO A 156 10.13 -7.34 -23.25
N GLN A 157 10.23 -8.64 -22.93
CA GLN A 157 10.56 -9.14 -21.58
C GLN A 157 11.81 -8.49 -20.95
N ARG A 158 12.76 -8.07 -21.78
CA ARG A 158 14.02 -7.40 -21.40
C ARG A 158 13.85 -5.98 -20.83
N GLU A 159 12.71 -5.33 -21.05
CA GLU A 159 12.44 -3.95 -20.61
C GLU A 159 11.74 -3.90 -19.24
N TYR A 160 11.35 -5.06 -18.69
CA TYR A 160 10.71 -5.20 -17.37
C TYR A 160 11.69 -5.50 -16.22
N TYR A 161 12.98 -5.74 -16.50
CA TYR A 161 14.01 -6.13 -15.53
C TYR A 161 15.18 -5.14 -15.49
#